data_AF-A0A7J2T988-F1
#
_entry.id   AF-A0A7J2T988-F1
#
_cell.length_a   1.000
_cell.length_b   1.000
_cell.length_c   1.000
_cell.angle_alpha   90.00
_cell.angle_beta   90.00
_cell.angle_gamma   90.00
#
_symmetry.space_group_name_H-M   'P 1'
#
loop_
_entity.id
_entity.type
_entity.pdbx_description
1 polymer ?
#
loop_
_entity_poly.entity_id
_entity_poly.type
_entity_poly.pdbx_seq_one_letter_code
_entity_poly.pdbx_strand_id
1 'polypeptide(L)'
;NGVLGLIPGHEAPPEDQKEVIVQVERKGIGRKIPLLTTRLKIVGKYAILIQGCKVGVSLKIQDANKRVELCKLGKELSPENWGIIWREPAAYKPKEFLEQEIAKLSDRIRILSEKASSKESSDLILEGLSFMNVEFPCSAKKQLDELRSTVTPTIKGHHFFKSCGGRISAALEMAEKLLEKEGNKDKIEQLFREQIQSEFPEKGALVDVEHVKPSGVVLNLGKATIEALDAEMVRYHRTIRADGVYDGLGVEKKAGDKAVSEAKPGEWYIITNYFSSDASWKGAYININTPIEVYPKAIRYIDLEVDICVSPSGEVKVLDMEKLQRAYERGILSGKLFEKVGKIVKNLLATDLIQNILANFI
;
A
#
# COMPACT_ATOMS: atom_id res chain seq x y z
N ASN A 1 -20.71 23.05 -7.31
CA ASN A 1 -19.69 22.07 -7.76
C ASN A 1 -19.89 20.61 -7.31
N GLY A 2 -21.04 20.18 -6.75
CA GLY A 2 -21.47 18.76 -6.79
C GLY A 2 -20.51 17.69 -6.21
N VAL A 3 -19.54 18.06 -5.36
CA VAL A 3 -18.58 17.12 -4.79
C VAL A 3 -19.23 16.44 -3.58
N LEU A 4 -19.34 15.11 -3.64
CA LEU A 4 -19.85 14.29 -2.54
C LEU A 4 -18.71 13.91 -1.60
N GLY A 5 -18.99 13.89 -0.30
CA GLY A 5 -18.09 13.38 0.74
C GLY A 5 -18.91 12.66 1.82
N LEU A 6 -18.26 11.78 2.58
CA LEU A 6 -18.93 10.98 3.61
C LEU A 6 -18.43 11.36 5.00
N ILE A 7 -19.35 11.79 5.87
CA ILE A 7 -19.11 12.05 7.29
C ILE A 7 -19.45 10.77 8.08
N PRO A 8 -18.58 10.28 8.97
CA PRO A 8 -18.91 9.17 9.87
C PRO A 8 -20.13 9.48 10.75
N GLY A 9 -20.98 8.49 11.01
CA GLY A 9 -22.23 8.71 11.77
C GLY A 9 -22.05 9.32 13.17
N HIS A 10 -20.92 9.08 13.84
CA HIS A 10 -20.61 9.66 15.14
C HIS A 10 -20.14 11.14 15.09
N GLU A 11 -19.92 11.67 13.88
CA GLU A 11 -19.61 13.09 13.59
C GLU A 11 -20.73 13.76 12.80
N ALA A 12 -21.85 13.06 12.58
CA ALA A 12 -22.98 13.59 11.85
C ALA A 12 -23.53 14.83 12.59
N PRO A 13 -23.70 15.96 11.88
CA PRO A 13 -24.37 17.11 12.45
C PRO A 13 -25.84 16.78 12.74
N PRO A 14 -26.50 17.54 13.64
CA PRO A 14 -27.95 17.47 13.84
C PRO A 14 -28.72 17.59 12.52
N GLU A 15 -29.89 16.95 12.42
CA GLU A 15 -30.70 16.91 11.18
C GLU A 15 -31.16 18.29 10.69
N ASP A 16 -31.28 19.26 11.59
CA ASP A 16 -31.65 20.65 11.31
C ASP A 16 -30.47 21.52 10.82
N GLN A 17 -29.24 21.05 10.98
CA GLN A 17 -28.04 21.77 10.55
C GLN A 17 -27.75 21.52 9.06
N LYS A 18 -28.12 22.51 8.23
CA LYS A 18 -27.93 22.46 6.77
C LYS A 18 -26.49 22.70 6.31
N GLU A 19 -25.70 23.40 7.12
CA GLU A 19 -24.34 23.81 6.77
C GLU A 19 -23.36 23.39 7.86
N VAL A 20 -22.27 22.74 7.45
CA VAL A 20 -21.24 22.24 8.35
C VAL A 20 -19.87 22.41 7.72
N ILE A 21 -18.92 22.90 8.51
CA ILE A 21 -17.52 22.98 8.09
C ILE A 21 -16.92 21.58 8.20
N VAL A 22 -16.33 21.12 7.10
CA VAL A 22 -15.74 19.80 6.99
C VAL A 22 -14.31 19.90 6.48
N GLN A 23 -13.47 18.98 6.92
CA GLN A 23 -12.16 18.75 6.37
C GLN A 23 -12.12 17.41 5.66
N VAL A 24 -11.47 17.36 4.49
CA VAL A 24 -11.14 16.09 3.84
C VAL A 24 -10.08 15.39 4.68
N GLU A 25 -10.45 14.32 5.38
CA GLU A 25 -9.53 13.57 6.23
C GLU A 25 -8.64 12.65 5.40
N ARG A 26 -9.26 11.87 4.51
CA ARG A 26 -8.55 10.99 3.58
C ARG A 26 -9.44 10.60 2.41
N LYS A 27 -8.86 10.52 1.22
CA LYS A 27 -9.41 9.68 0.15
C LYS A 27 -8.74 8.32 0.27
N GLY A 28 -9.42 7.37 0.92
CA GLY A 28 -8.91 6.00 1.03
C GLY A 28 -8.57 5.45 -0.36
N ILE A 29 -7.53 4.63 -0.45
CA ILE A 29 -7.10 4.02 -1.71
C ILE A 29 -8.30 3.31 -2.35
N GLY A 30 -8.57 3.59 -3.64
CA GLY A 30 -9.70 3.03 -4.39
C GLY A 30 -11.09 3.60 -4.09
N ARG A 31 -11.24 4.52 -3.12
CA ARG A 31 -12.54 5.15 -2.84
C ARG A 31 -12.85 6.27 -3.83
N LYS A 32 -14.06 6.24 -4.39
CA LYS A 32 -14.59 7.32 -5.25
C LYS A 32 -14.90 8.58 -4.41
N ILE A 33 -15.39 8.39 -3.20
CA ILE A 33 -15.85 9.45 -2.28
C ILE A 33 -14.85 9.60 -1.12
N PRO A 34 -14.35 10.81 -0.84
CA PRO A 34 -13.48 11.06 0.31
C PRO A 34 -14.23 10.94 1.64
N LEU A 35 -13.50 10.54 2.68
CA LEU A 35 -13.97 10.67 4.05
C LEU A 35 -13.73 12.09 4.54
N LEU A 36 -14.77 12.64 5.16
CA LEU A 36 -14.79 13.95 5.76
C LEU A 36 -14.76 13.81 7.28
N THR A 37 -14.29 14.85 7.96
CA THR A 37 -14.39 15.00 9.42
C THR A 37 -14.87 16.40 9.77
N THR A 38 -15.67 16.51 10.82
CA THR A 38 -16.07 17.79 11.44
C THR A 38 -15.11 18.21 12.54
N ARG A 39 -14.21 17.30 12.98
CA ARG A 39 -13.12 17.62 13.91
C ARG A 39 -11.92 18.16 13.15
N LEU A 40 -11.92 19.47 12.94
CA LEU A 40 -10.90 20.15 12.16
C LEU A 40 -9.49 19.98 12.74
N LYS A 41 -8.50 19.84 11.84
CA LYS A 41 -7.09 19.61 12.15
C LYS A 41 -6.22 20.59 11.36
N ILE A 42 -5.42 21.38 12.08
CA ILE A 42 -4.39 22.24 11.49
C ILE A 42 -3.02 21.64 11.78
N VAL A 43 -2.40 21.10 10.72
CA VAL A 43 -1.13 20.38 10.82
C VAL A 43 0.04 21.34 10.67
N GLY A 44 0.89 21.42 11.69
CA GLY A 44 2.20 22.04 11.68
C GLY A 44 3.32 20.99 11.63
N LYS A 45 4.57 21.45 11.65
CA LYS A 45 5.80 20.64 11.65
C LYS A 45 6.04 19.97 13.00
N TYR A 46 5.88 20.67 14.13
CA TYR A 46 6.10 20.13 15.48
C TYR A 46 4.80 19.89 16.25
N ALA A 47 3.68 20.51 15.86
CA ALA A 47 2.37 20.33 16.50
C ALA A 47 1.23 20.08 15.51
N ILE A 48 0.14 19.50 16.01
CA ILE A 48 -1.15 19.42 15.31
C ILE A 48 -2.19 20.03 16.24
N LEU A 49 -2.94 21.03 15.79
CA LEU A 49 -4.11 21.55 16.49
C LEU A 49 -5.32 20.72 16.06
N ILE A 50 -6.09 20.20 17.01
CA ILE A 50 -7.31 19.43 16.74
C ILE A 50 -8.48 20.00 17.55
N GLN A 51 -9.56 20.35 16.85
CA GLN A 51 -10.77 20.90 17.48
C GLN A 51 -11.43 19.88 18.42
N GLY A 52 -11.85 20.33 19.61
CA GLY A 52 -12.51 19.50 20.63
C GLY A 52 -11.61 18.41 21.25
N CYS A 53 -10.29 18.46 21.02
CA CYS A 53 -9.34 17.48 21.54
C CYS A 53 -8.59 18.01 22.78
N LYS A 54 -8.02 17.10 23.57
CA LYS A 54 -7.12 17.43 24.67
C LYS A 54 -5.67 17.49 24.19
N VAL A 55 -4.81 18.11 25.00
CA VAL A 55 -3.36 18.13 24.77
C VAL A 55 -2.79 16.71 24.86
N GLY A 56 -1.92 16.36 23.90
CA GLY A 56 -1.27 15.05 23.83
C GLY A 56 0.16 15.15 23.30
N VAL A 57 0.92 14.07 23.51
CA VAL A 57 2.31 13.96 23.07
C VAL A 57 2.48 12.62 22.36
N SER A 58 3.07 12.64 21.16
CA SER A 58 3.39 11.45 20.36
C SER A 58 3.98 10.32 21.21
N LEU A 59 3.51 9.08 21.02
CA LEU A 59 4.02 7.90 21.72
C LEU A 59 5.50 7.60 21.41
N LYS A 60 6.03 8.16 20.33
CA LYS A 60 7.45 8.02 19.97
C LYS A 60 8.38 8.84 20.87
N ILE A 61 7.86 9.84 21.57
CA ILE A 61 8.64 10.60 22.56
C ILE A 61 8.57 9.82 23.87
N GLN A 62 9.63 9.07 24.17
CA GLN A 62 9.68 8.18 25.34
C GLN A 62 10.22 8.87 26.60
N ASP A 63 10.96 9.98 26.46
CA ASP A 63 11.49 10.74 27.59
C ASP A 63 10.36 11.29 28.47
N ALA A 64 10.25 10.77 29.69
CA ALA A 64 9.18 11.13 30.62
C ALA A 64 9.20 12.62 31.00
N ASN A 65 10.38 13.20 31.20
CA ASN A 65 10.52 14.61 31.55
C ASN A 65 10.07 15.50 30.39
N LYS A 66 10.49 15.17 29.17
CA LYS A 66 10.11 15.93 27.98
C LYS A 66 8.61 15.82 27.70
N ARG A 67 8.00 14.67 27.95
CA ARG A 67 6.53 14.51 27.85
C ARG A 67 5.77 15.40 28.82
N VAL A 68 6.23 15.48 30.07
CA VAL A 68 5.61 16.36 31.08
C VAL A 68 5.77 17.83 30.69
N GLU A 69 6.96 18.24 30.26
CA GLU A 69 7.25 19.58 29.77
C GLU A 69 6.31 19.98 28.61
N LEU A 70 6.24 19.14 27.57
CA LEU A 70 5.38 19.39 26.41
C LEU A 70 3.89 19.38 26.77
N CYS A 71 3.46 18.50 27.68
CA CYS A 71 2.07 18.49 28.13
C CYS A 71 1.70 19.79 28.87
N LYS A 72 2.60 20.30 29.72
CA LYS A 72 2.41 21.59 30.41
C LYS A 72 2.35 22.74 29.41
N LEU A 73 3.33 22.82 28.50
CA LEU A 73 3.37 23.83 27.46
C LEU A 73 2.12 23.80 26.57
N GLY A 74 1.67 22.60 26.19
CA GLY A 74 0.46 22.46 25.37
C GLY A 74 -0.80 22.95 26.09
N LYS A 75 -0.90 22.81 27.42
CA LYS A 75 -2.04 23.34 28.19
C LYS A 75 -2.01 24.86 28.28
N GLU A 76 -0.81 25.45 28.38
CA GLU A 76 -0.61 26.90 28.42
C GLU A 76 -0.94 27.56 27.06
N LEU A 77 -0.60 26.90 25.95
CA LEU A 77 -0.70 27.46 24.61
C LEU A 77 -1.96 27.05 23.83
N SER A 78 -2.79 26.15 24.36
CA SER A 78 -3.93 25.60 23.61
C SER A 78 -4.96 26.70 23.31
N PRO A 79 -5.34 26.92 22.04
CA PRO A 79 -6.43 27.84 21.71
C PRO A 79 -7.77 27.34 22.25
N GLU A 80 -8.73 28.25 22.43
CA GLU A 80 -10.07 27.91 22.92
C GLU A 80 -10.73 26.85 22.02
N ASN A 81 -11.23 25.77 22.62
CA ASN A 81 -11.83 24.62 21.91
C ASN A 81 -10.87 23.86 20.97
N TRP A 82 -9.56 24.04 21.10
CA TRP A 82 -8.55 23.27 20.35
C TRP A 82 -7.55 22.61 21.31
N GLY A 83 -7.14 21.38 20.97
CA GLY A 83 -6.07 20.65 21.66
C GLY A 83 -4.79 20.59 20.83
N ILE A 84 -3.64 20.62 21.50
CA ILE A 84 -2.32 20.47 20.88
C ILE A 84 -1.83 19.03 20.97
N ILE A 85 -1.53 18.40 19.83
CA ILE A 85 -0.78 17.13 19.77
C ILE A 85 0.66 17.41 19.34
N TRP A 86 1.61 17.25 20.26
CA TRP A 86 3.04 17.40 19.95
C TRP A 86 3.57 16.20 19.17
N ARG A 87 4.18 16.49 18.02
CA ARG A 87 4.81 15.52 17.11
C ARG A 87 6.23 15.20 17.59
N GLU A 88 6.75 14.07 17.14
CA GLU A 88 8.11 13.59 17.48
C GLU A 88 9.22 14.67 17.35
N PRO A 89 9.27 15.50 16.29
CA PRO A 89 10.34 16.48 16.17
C PRO A 89 10.26 17.62 17.19
N ALA A 90 9.14 17.80 17.91
CA ALA A 90 9.00 18.78 18.98
C ALA A 90 9.91 18.47 20.17
N ALA A 91 10.26 17.20 20.40
CA ALA A 91 11.12 16.79 21.51
C ALA A 91 12.52 17.42 21.44
N TYR A 92 12.96 17.85 20.26
CA TYR A 92 14.31 18.38 20.03
C TYR A 92 14.32 19.89 19.75
N LYS A 93 13.22 20.59 20.04
CA LYS A 93 13.11 22.03 19.80
C LYS A 93 13.01 22.83 21.10
N PRO A 94 13.66 24.01 21.16
CA PRO A 94 13.46 24.96 22.26
C PRO A 94 12.01 25.44 22.32
N LYS A 95 11.58 25.85 23.51
CA LYS A 95 10.20 26.28 23.81
C LYS A 95 9.75 27.42 22.89
N GLU A 96 10.63 28.37 22.60
CA GLU A 96 10.35 29.56 21.80
C GLU A 96 9.94 29.21 20.36
N PHE A 97 10.57 28.17 19.78
CA PHE A 97 10.22 27.69 18.43
C PHE A 97 8.86 26.99 18.41
N LEU A 98 8.51 26.31 19.49
CA LEU A 98 7.21 25.64 19.63
C LEU A 98 6.11 26.70 19.79
N GLU A 99 6.32 27.72 20.61
CA GLU A 99 5.41 28.86 20.77
C GLU A 99 5.14 29.58 19.45
N GLN A 100 6.20 29.89 18.69
CA GLN A 100 6.07 30.51 17.37
C GLN A 100 5.28 29.64 16.40
N GLU A 101 5.43 28.31 16.47
CA GLU A 101 4.61 27.43 15.65
C GLU A 101 3.14 27.44 16.06
N ILE A 102 2.84 27.36 17.36
CA ILE A 102 1.45 27.41 17.83
C ILE A 102 0.79 28.74 17.45
N ALA A 103 1.50 29.86 17.54
CA ALA A 103 1.02 31.16 17.09
C ALA A 103 0.63 31.12 15.60
N LYS A 104 1.51 30.60 14.73
CA LYS A 104 1.22 30.44 13.29
C LYS A 104 0.02 29.53 13.02
N LEU A 105 -0.13 28.43 13.76
CA LEU A 105 -1.26 27.52 13.60
C LEU A 105 -2.57 28.16 14.09
N SER A 106 -2.50 28.96 15.15
CA SER A 106 -3.65 29.72 15.70
C SER A 106 -4.10 30.82 14.74
N ASP A 107 -3.17 31.50 14.07
CA ASP A 107 -3.49 32.45 13.01
C ASP A 107 -4.27 31.79 11.86
N ARG A 108 -3.89 30.54 11.50
CA ARG A 108 -4.65 29.78 10.49
C ARG A 108 -6.06 29.42 10.94
N ILE A 109 -6.26 29.15 12.24
CA ILE A 109 -7.61 28.94 12.80
C ILE A 109 -8.43 30.22 12.68
N ARG A 110 -7.85 31.38 13.03
CA ARG A 110 -8.53 32.66 12.87
C ARG A 110 -8.95 32.92 11.42
N ILE A 111 -8.03 32.75 10.47
CA ILE A 111 -8.32 32.89 9.04
C ILE A 111 -9.41 31.90 8.58
N LEU A 112 -9.39 30.67 9.10
CA LEU A 112 -10.42 29.67 8.83
C LEU A 112 -11.79 30.15 9.30
N SER A 113 -11.89 30.64 10.54
CA SER A 113 -13.14 31.15 11.11
C SER A 113 -13.67 32.37 10.35
N GLU A 114 -12.79 33.31 10.00
CA GLU A 114 -13.16 34.51 9.22
C GLU A 114 -13.72 34.14 7.85
N LYS A 115 -13.04 33.24 7.12
CA LYS A 115 -13.47 32.79 5.79
C LYS A 115 -14.72 31.91 5.82
N ALA A 116 -14.92 31.16 6.91
CA ALA A 116 -16.12 30.34 7.08
C ALA A 116 -17.35 31.22 7.28
N SER A 117 -17.24 32.28 8.08
CA SER A 117 -18.35 33.22 8.35
C SER A 117 -18.72 34.08 7.14
N SER A 118 -17.81 34.26 6.17
CA SER A 118 -18.01 35.13 5.00
C SER A 118 -18.57 34.41 3.77
N LYS A 119 -18.84 33.10 3.82
CA LYS A 119 -19.23 32.29 2.67
C LYS A 119 -20.57 31.59 2.90
N GLU A 120 -21.51 31.79 1.97
CA GLU A 120 -22.85 31.18 2.00
C GLU A 120 -22.95 29.90 1.13
N SER A 121 -21.83 29.40 0.60
CA SER A 121 -21.82 28.28 -0.37
C SER A 121 -20.79 27.20 -0.02
N SER A 122 -20.98 26.01 -0.61
CA SER A 122 -20.06 24.87 -0.53
C SER A 122 -18.76 25.13 -1.29
N ASP A 123 -17.94 26.04 -0.76
CA ASP A 123 -16.68 26.47 -1.36
C ASP A 123 -15.47 26.08 -0.50
N LEU A 124 -14.33 25.92 -1.17
CA LEU A 124 -13.05 25.71 -0.52
C LEU A 124 -12.72 26.91 0.40
N ILE A 125 -12.55 26.65 1.71
CA ILE A 125 -12.17 27.66 2.71
C ILE A 125 -10.65 27.82 2.76
N LEU A 126 -9.95 26.70 2.96
CA LEU A 126 -8.49 26.62 2.99
C LEU A 126 -8.00 25.42 2.20
N GLU A 127 -6.93 25.62 1.44
CA GLU A 127 -6.17 24.51 0.88
C GLU A 127 -5.50 23.71 2.01
N GLY A 128 -5.74 22.40 1.98
CA GLY A 128 -5.13 21.44 2.89
C GLY A 128 -3.76 20.98 2.39
N LEU A 129 -3.36 19.80 2.85
CA LEU A 129 -2.19 19.11 2.31
C LEU A 129 -2.59 18.27 1.10
N SER A 130 -1.75 18.29 0.07
CA SER A 130 -1.81 17.29 -0.99
C SER A 130 -1.29 15.96 -0.44
N PHE A 131 -2.08 14.91 -0.60
CA PHE A 131 -1.70 13.55 -0.21
C PHE A 131 -1.60 12.68 -1.45
N MET A 132 -0.60 11.81 -1.47
CA MET A 132 -0.42 10.77 -2.48
C MET A 132 -0.17 9.46 -1.77
N ASN A 133 -0.91 8.42 -2.15
CA ASN A 133 -0.63 7.07 -1.72
C ASN A 133 0.26 6.42 -2.77
N VAL A 134 1.36 5.82 -2.33
CA VAL A 134 2.32 5.14 -3.20
C VAL A 134 2.47 3.71 -2.71
N GLU A 135 2.27 2.75 -3.60
CA GLU A 135 2.54 1.35 -3.32
C GLU A 135 4.02 1.06 -3.62
N PHE A 136 4.74 0.49 -2.66
CA PHE A 136 6.14 0.11 -2.84
C PHE A 136 6.26 -1.38 -3.16
N PRO A 137 6.67 -1.78 -4.38
CA PRO A 137 6.96 -3.17 -4.68
C PRO A 137 8.25 -3.65 -4.00
N CYS A 138 8.49 -4.97 -4.01
CA CYS A 138 9.66 -5.61 -3.42
C CYS A 138 10.99 -4.92 -3.79
N SER A 139 11.18 -4.53 -5.05
CA SER A 139 12.40 -3.85 -5.51
C SER A 139 12.59 -2.49 -4.86
N ALA A 140 11.51 -1.72 -4.66
CA ALA A 140 11.57 -0.42 -4.01
C ALA A 140 11.84 -0.57 -2.51
N LYS A 141 11.19 -1.55 -1.86
CA LYS A 141 11.44 -1.87 -0.44
C LYS A 141 12.90 -2.20 -0.17
N LYS A 142 13.53 -3.01 -1.03
CA LYS A 142 14.97 -3.33 -0.93
C LYS A 142 15.85 -2.07 -1.02
N GLN A 143 15.59 -1.17 -1.97
CA GLN A 143 16.33 0.09 -2.08
C GLN A 143 16.12 1.00 -0.86
N LEU A 144 14.91 1.03 -0.31
CA LEU A 144 14.61 1.78 0.90
C LEU A 144 15.30 1.18 2.14
N ASP A 145 15.42 -0.16 2.22
CA ASP A 145 16.20 -0.84 3.26
C ASP A 145 17.68 -0.44 3.17
N GLU A 146 18.26 -0.44 1.96
CA GLU A 146 19.65 -0.02 1.72
C GLU A 146 19.89 1.42 2.18
N LEU A 147 19.04 2.37 1.77
CA LEU A 147 19.13 3.76 2.20
C LEU A 147 19.01 3.89 3.72
N ARG A 148 18.04 3.20 4.33
CA ARG A 148 17.82 3.22 5.78
C ARG A 148 19.04 2.69 6.54
N SER A 149 19.69 1.65 6.02
CA SER A 149 20.87 1.05 6.65
C SER A 149 22.07 2.00 6.76
N THR A 150 22.09 3.09 5.99
CA THR A 150 23.14 4.13 6.07
C THR A 150 23.02 5.04 7.29
N VAL A 151 21.84 5.11 7.92
CA VAL A 151 21.56 6.04 9.03
C VAL A 151 21.10 5.35 10.31
N THR A 152 20.64 4.10 10.25
CA THR A 152 20.16 3.35 11.42
C THR A 152 20.34 1.85 11.20
N PRO A 153 20.64 1.07 12.27
CA PRO A 153 20.70 -0.39 12.16
C PRO A 153 19.43 -0.97 11.55
N THR A 154 19.61 -1.75 10.48
CA THR A 154 18.51 -2.23 9.65
C THR A 154 18.72 -3.71 9.31
N ILE A 155 17.72 -4.52 9.65
CA ILE A 155 17.66 -5.93 9.27
C ILE A 155 17.32 -6.04 7.77
N LYS A 156 18.00 -6.91 7.04
CA LYS A 156 17.73 -7.14 5.61
C LYS A 156 16.27 -7.52 5.38
N GLY A 157 15.56 -6.73 4.56
CA GLY A 157 14.12 -6.90 4.30
C GLY A 157 13.21 -6.14 5.26
N HIS A 158 13.72 -5.16 6.02
CA HIS A 158 12.96 -4.37 6.99
C HIS A 158 11.58 -3.95 6.48
N HIS A 159 11.49 -3.26 5.33
CA HIS A 159 10.21 -2.75 4.83
C HIS A 159 9.23 -3.88 4.47
N PHE A 160 9.72 -5.03 4.03
CA PHE A 160 8.90 -6.22 3.77
C PHE A 160 8.32 -6.80 5.08
N PHE A 161 9.16 -7.05 6.09
CA PHE A 161 8.69 -7.57 7.39
C PHE A 161 7.81 -6.56 8.13
N LYS A 162 8.09 -5.26 7.98
CA LYS A 162 7.24 -4.20 8.51
C LYS A 162 5.85 -4.25 7.90
N SER A 163 5.77 -4.51 6.60
CA SER A 163 4.52 -4.64 5.85
C SER A 163 3.71 -5.88 6.24
N CYS A 164 4.35 -6.93 6.78
CA CYS A 164 3.65 -8.11 7.30
C CYS A 164 2.80 -7.79 8.56
N GLY A 165 3.14 -6.73 9.30
CA GLY A 165 2.43 -6.35 10.52
C GLY A 165 2.55 -7.38 11.66
N GLY A 166 1.70 -7.24 12.68
CA GLY A 166 1.54 -8.22 13.75
C GLY A 166 2.85 -8.64 14.45
N ARG A 167 2.97 -9.94 14.72
CA ARG A 167 4.13 -10.54 15.41
C ARG A 167 5.44 -10.34 14.65
N ILE A 168 5.41 -10.44 13.32
CA ILE A 168 6.61 -10.28 12.47
C ILE A 168 7.17 -8.87 12.60
N SER A 169 6.31 -7.85 12.51
CA SER A 169 6.72 -6.45 12.65
C SER A 169 7.24 -6.14 14.06
N ALA A 170 6.64 -6.75 15.10
CA ALA A 170 7.14 -6.63 16.47
C ALA A 170 8.50 -7.33 16.68
N ALA A 171 8.66 -8.54 16.14
CA ALA A 171 9.93 -9.27 16.18
C ALA A 171 11.05 -8.51 15.45
N LEU A 172 10.72 -7.87 14.30
CA LEU A 172 11.66 -7.02 13.56
C LEU A 172 12.14 -5.84 14.42
N GLU A 173 11.22 -5.14 15.09
CA GLU A 173 11.58 -4.03 15.98
C GLU A 173 12.49 -4.48 17.13
N MET A 174 12.25 -5.67 17.69
CA MET A 174 13.12 -6.24 18.71
C MET A 174 14.51 -6.57 18.15
N ALA A 175 14.58 -7.21 16.98
CA ALA A 175 15.82 -7.56 16.32
C ALA A 175 16.68 -6.31 16.00
N GLU A 176 16.06 -5.22 15.52
CA GLU A 176 16.78 -3.97 15.26
C GLU A 176 17.26 -3.27 16.53
N LYS A 177 16.47 -3.30 17.62
CA LYS A 177 16.94 -2.81 18.93
C LYS A 177 18.09 -3.62 19.50
N LEU A 178 18.11 -4.93 19.24
CA LEU A 178 19.25 -5.77 19.60
C LEU A 178 20.46 -5.41 18.74
N LEU A 179 20.28 -5.18 17.45
CA LEU A 179 21.34 -4.77 16.53
C LEU A 179 21.94 -3.39 16.89
N GLU A 180 21.15 -2.48 17.46
CA GLU A 180 21.63 -1.21 18.00
C GLU A 180 22.56 -1.40 19.23
N LYS A 181 22.35 -2.45 20.01
CA LYS A 181 23.10 -2.74 21.25
C LYS A 181 24.25 -3.72 21.02
N GLU A 182 24.08 -4.66 20.11
CA GLU A 182 24.98 -5.76 19.80
C GLU A 182 25.42 -5.69 18.34
N GLY A 183 26.73 -5.82 18.07
CA GLY A 183 27.27 -5.65 16.73
C GLY A 183 27.21 -6.87 15.79
N ASN A 184 26.70 -8.04 16.22
CA ASN A 184 26.71 -9.25 15.39
C ASN A 184 25.46 -9.35 14.51
N LYS A 185 25.48 -8.63 13.39
CA LYS A 185 24.37 -8.55 12.43
C LYS A 185 23.91 -9.91 11.92
N ASP A 186 24.82 -10.75 11.46
CA ASP A 186 24.47 -12.02 10.82
C ASP A 186 23.75 -12.97 11.77
N LYS A 187 24.23 -13.05 13.03
CA LYS A 187 23.57 -13.86 14.06
C LYS A 187 22.16 -13.36 14.38
N ILE A 188 21.99 -12.04 14.50
CA ILE A 188 20.67 -11.44 14.80
C ILE A 188 19.72 -11.66 13.62
N GLU A 189 20.18 -11.47 12.38
CA GLU A 189 19.38 -11.74 11.20
C GLU A 189 18.97 -13.20 11.14
N GLN A 190 19.87 -14.15 11.42
CA GLN A 190 19.55 -15.58 11.46
C GLN A 190 18.47 -15.89 12.52
N LEU A 191 18.66 -15.48 13.77
CA LEU A 191 17.70 -15.73 14.85
C LEU A 191 16.33 -15.10 14.55
N PHE A 192 16.32 -13.90 13.98
CA PHE A 192 15.09 -13.26 13.54
C PHE A 192 14.36 -14.10 12.49
N ARG A 193 15.08 -14.67 11.52
CA ARG A 193 14.50 -15.53 10.47
C ARG A 193 13.91 -16.80 11.05
N GLU A 194 14.63 -17.47 11.93
CA GLU A 194 14.17 -18.67 12.64
C GLU A 194 12.89 -18.38 13.44
N GLN A 195 12.82 -17.23 14.11
CA GLN A 195 11.68 -16.85 14.94
C GLN A 195 10.39 -16.61 14.14
N ILE A 196 10.49 -16.11 12.91
CA ILE A 196 9.32 -15.75 12.08
C ILE A 196 8.96 -16.83 11.06
N GLN A 197 9.81 -17.83 10.84
CA GLN A 197 9.63 -18.82 9.77
C GLN A 197 8.26 -19.49 9.81
N SER A 198 7.80 -19.87 11.00
CA SER A 198 6.49 -20.53 11.23
C SER A 198 5.27 -19.65 10.92
N GLU A 199 5.46 -18.33 10.75
CA GLU A 199 4.38 -17.41 10.39
C GLU A 199 4.17 -17.34 8.87
N PHE A 200 5.10 -17.86 8.06
CA PHE A 200 4.98 -17.90 6.60
C PHE A 200 4.27 -19.17 6.12
N PRO A 201 3.56 -19.11 4.98
CA PRO A 201 2.85 -20.26 4.45
C PRO A 201 3.82 -21.35 3.97
N GLU A 202 3.40 -22.60 4.13
CA GLU A 202 4.08 -23.76 3.56
C GLU A 202 3.24 -24.41 2.45
N LYS A 203 3.76 -25.46 1.82
CA LYS A 203 3.02 -26.25 0.84
C LYS A 203 1.68 -26.73 1.43
N GLY A 204 0.60 -26.53 0.68
CA GLY A 204 -0.76 -26.84 1.09
C GLY A 204 -1.48 -25.72 1.85
N ALA A 205 -0.78 -24.66 2.26
CA ALA A 205 -1.42 -23.53 2.93
C ALA A 205 -2.37 -22.77 1.99
N LEU A 206 -3.45 -22.24 2.57
CA LEU A 206 -4.41 -21.37 1.89
C LEU A 206 -4.09 -19.89 2.15
N VAL A 207 -3.82 -19.15 1.08
CA VAL A 207 -3.48 -17.72 1.13
C VAL A 207 -4.39 -16.91 0.21
N ASP A 208 -4.62 -15.64 0.53
CA ASP A 208 -5.29 -14.72 -0.40
C ASP A 208 -4.38 -14.40 -1.59
N VAL A 209 -4.96 -14.09 -2.75
CA VAL A 209 -4.21 -13.52 -3.87
C VAL A 209 -4.65 -12.08 -4.07
N GLU A 210 -3.76 -11.15 -3.70
CA GLU A 210 -3.97 -9.72 -3.75
C GLU A 210 -3.36 -9.11 -5.01
N HIS A 211 -4.24 -8.71 -5.91
CA HIS A 211 -3.91 -8.13 -7.20
C HIS A 211 -4.05 -6.62 -7.12
N VAL A 212 -2.92 -5.93 -6.95
CA VAL A 212 -2.91 -4.47 -6.80
C VAL A 212 -2.84 -3.82 -8.18
N LYS A 213 -3.75 -2.92 -8.49
CA LYS A 213 -3.73 -2.14 -9.74
C LYS A 213 -2.83 -0.90 -9.60
N PRO A 214 -2.34 -0.30 -10.70
CA PRO A 214 -1.52 0.92 -10.63
C PRO A 214 -2.24 2.11 -9.96
N SER A 215 -3.58 2.10 -9.98
CA SER A 215 -4.43 3.05 -9.26
C SER A 215 -4.43 2.88 -7.73
N GLY A 216 -3.81 1.81 -7.22
CA GLY A 216 -3.80 1.38 -5.82
C GLY A 216 -5.00 0.51 -5.43
N VAL A 217 -6.02 0.35 -6.29
CA VAL A 217 -7.14 -0.55 -6.02
C VAL A 217 -6.61 -1.98 -5.84
N VAL A 218 -6.97 -2.62 -4.73
CA VAL A 218 -6.62 -4.01 -4.45
C VAL A 218 -7.80 -4.90 -4.79
N LEU A 219 -7.62 -5.83 -5.72
CA LEU A 219 -8.59 -6.87 -6.05
C LEU A 219 -8.17 -8.17 -5.36
N ASN A 220 -9.05 -8.77 -4.57
CA ASN A 220 -8.82 -10.10 -4.00
C ASN A 220 -9.36 -11.16 -4.98
N LEU A 221 -8.47 -11.98 -5.54
CA LEU A 221 -8.81 -13.01 -6.54
C LEU A 221 -9.29 -14.33 -5.91
N GLY A 222 -9.53 -14.32 -4.60
CA GLY A 222 -9.89 -15.47 -3.78
C GLY A 222 -8.68 -16.16 -3.14
N LYS A 223 -8.95 -17.30 -2.51
CA LYS A 223 -7.94 -18.14 -1.87
C LYS A 223 -7.21 -19.00 -2.91
N ALA A 224 -5.90 -19.12 -2.74
CA ALA A 224 -5.04 -20.03 -3.46
C ALA A 224 -4.39 -21.04 -2.51
N THR A 225 -4.15 -22.24 -3.02
CA THR A 225 -3.37 -23.27 -2.33
C THR A 225 -1.93 -23.23 -2.83
N ILE A 226 -0.96 -23.13 -1.92
CA ILE A 226 0.46 -23.20 -2.27
C ILE A 226 0.82 -24.62 -2.72
N GLU A 227 1.36 -24.77 -3.93
CA GLU A 227 1.86 -26.06 -4.45
C GLU A 227 3.38 -26.20 -4.24
N ALA A 228 4.12 -25.10 -4.39
CA ALA A 228 5.55 -25.01 -4.13
C ALA A 228 5.93 -23.58 -3.71
N LEU A 229 6.83 -23.46 -2.73
CA LEU A 229 7.36 -22.19 -2.27
C LEU A 229 8.81 -22.39 -1.80
N ASP A 230 9.75 -21.91 -2.60
CA ASP A 230 11.18 -21.96 -2.30
C ASP A 230 11.91 -20.73 -2.89
N ALA A 231 13.25 -20.77 -2.90
CA ALA A 231 14.06 -19.67 -3.40
C ALA A 231 14.01 -19.50 -4.93
N GLU A 232 13.59 -20.53 -5.65
CA GLU A 232 13.57 -20.57 -7.12
C GLU A 232 12.16 -20.39 -7.68
N MET A 233 11.13 -20.81 -6.95
CA MET A 233 9.76 -20.88 -7.45
C MET A 233 8.70 -20.59 -6.39
N VAL A 234 7.69 -19.82 -6.81
CA VAL A 234 6.39 -19.70 -6.16
C VAL A 234 5.34 -20.29 -7.10
N ARG A 235 4.72 -21.39 -6.69
CA ARG A 235 3.63 -22.04 -7.44
C ARG A 235 2.41 -22.20 -6.56
N TYR A 236 1.25 -21.84 -7.10
CA TYR A 236 -0.03 -21.93 -6.40
C TYR A 236 -1.16 -22.17 -7.39
N HIS A 237 -2.27 -22.71 -6.90
CA HIS A 237 -3.46 -22.84 -7.73
C HIS A 237 -4.70 -22.25 -7.08
N ARG A 238 -5.66 -21.88 -7.92
CA ARG A 238 -6.99 -21.42 -7.53
C ARG A 238 -8.05 -22.18 -8.31
N THR A 239 -9.20 -22.39 -7.67
CA THR A 239 -10.42 -22.86 -8.34
C THR A 239 -11.26 -21.66 -8.76
N ILE A 240 -11.62 -21.62 -10.03
CA ILE A 240 -12.51 -20.60 -10.59
C ILE A 240 -13.93 -20.83 -10.08
N ARG A 241 -14.59 -19.75 -9.67
CA ARG A 241 -15.91 -19.81 -9.01
C ARG A 241 -17.07 -19.34 -9.87
N ALA A 242 -16.80 -18.65 -10.98
CA ALA A 242 -17.83 -18.02 -11.79
C ALA A 242 -17.58 -18.30 -13.27
N ASP A 243 -18.68 -18.53 -13.97
CA ASP A 243 -18.70 -18.73 -15.41
C ASP A 243 -18.39 -17.41 -16.14
N GLY A 244 -18.00 -17.50 -17.40
CA GLY A 244 -17.73 -16.35 -18.26
C GLY A 244 -16.87 -16.74 -19.46
N VAL A 245 -16.00 -15.83 -19.88
CA VAL A 245 -15.03 -16.07 -20.95
C VAL A 245 -13.66 -15.62 -20.49
N TYR A 246 -12.61 -16.34 -20.90
CA TYR A 246 -11.25 -15.81 -20.83
C TYR A 246 -11.01 -14.93 -22.05
N ASP A 247 -11.30 -13.63 -21.92
CA ASP A 247 -11.40 -12.69 -23.05
C ASP A 247 -10.18 -12.71 -23.99
N GLY A 248 -8.98 -12.93 -23.44
CA GLY A 248 -7.74 -13.00 -24.20
C GLY A 248 -7.48 -14.30 -24.94
N LEU A 249 -8.12 -15.38 -24.49
CA LEU A 249 -7.99 -16.72 -25.07
C LEU A 249 -9.18 -17.05 -25.99
N GLY A 250 -10.31 -16.35 -25.84
CA GLY A 250 -11.54 -16.62 -26.60
C GLY A 250 -12.21 -17.94 -26.22
N VAL A 251 -11.86 -18.53 -25.07
CA VAL A 251 -12.40 -19.81 -24.59
C VAL A 251 -13.34 -19.60 -23.40
N GLU A 252 -14.36 -20.45 -23.32
CA GLU A 252 -15.34 -20.43 -22.23
C GLU A 252 -14.65 -20.63 -20.88
N LYS A 253 -15.05 -19.88 -19.86
CA LYS A 253 -14.60 -20.02 -18.47
C LYS A 253 -15.73 -20.63 -17.66
N LYS A 254 -15.46 -21.69 -16.91
CA LYS A 254 -16.45 -22.37 -16.07
C LYS A 254 -16.05 -22.39 -14.60
N ALA A 255 -17.04 -22.35 -13.72
CA ALA A 255 -16.86 -22.69 -12.33
C ALA A 255 -16.31 -24.12 -12.22
N GLY A 256 -15.26 -24.30 -11.43
CA GLY A 256 -14.52 -25.56 -11.33
C GLY A 256 -13.25 -25.61 -12.17
N ASP A 257 -13.05 -24.71 -13.14
CA ASP A 257 -11.77 -24.57 -13.84
C ASP A 257 -10.63 -24.32 -12.83
N LYS A 258 -9.45 -24.86 -13.12
CA LYS A 258 -8.25 -24.70 -12.29
C LYS A 258 -7.31 -23.68 -12.94
N ALA A 259 -6.90 -22.67 -12.18
CA ALA A 259 -5.85 -21.73 -12.57
C ALA A 259 -4.58 -22.08 -11.78
N VAL A 260 -3.52 -22.50 -12.47
CA VAL A 260 -2.21 -22.81 -11.88
C VAL A 260 -1.25 -21.70 -12.24
N SER A 261 -0.81 -20.96 -11.23
CA SER A 261 0.08 -19.81 -11.37
C SER A 261 1.49 -20.14 -10.87
N GLU A 262 2.48 -19.71 -11.62
CA GLU A 262 3.90 -19.89 -11.30
C GLU A 262 4.70 -18.61 -11.60
N ALA A 263 5.65 -18.32 -10.70
CA ALA A 263 6.58 -17.21 -10.85
C ALA A 263 7.88 -17.51 -10.12
N LYS A 264 9.00 -17.05 -10.67
CA LYS A 264 10.28 -17.08 -9.97
C LYS A 264 10.41 -15.82 -9.10
N PRO A 265 10.91 -15.90 -7.86
CA PRO A 265 11.15 -14.72 -7.05
C PRO A 265 12.01 -13.68 -7.77
N GLY A 266 11.52 -12.45 -7.92
CA GLY A 266 12.23 -11.37 -8.61
C GLY A 266 11.88 -11.18 -10.09
N GLU A 267 11.19 -12.13 -10.72
CA GLU A 267 10.65 -11.99 -12.08
C GLU A 267 9.54 -10.94 -12.15
N TRP A 268 9.38 -10.33 -13.32
CA TRP A 268 8.38 -9.29 -13.56
C TRP A 268 7.13 -9.81 -14.30
N TYR A 269 6.88 -11.10 -14.19
CA TYR A 269 5.70 -11.73 -14.74
C TYR A 269 5.29 -12.94 -13.91
N ILE A 270 3.99 -13.27 -13.98
CA ILE A 270 3.42 -14.51 -13.44
C ILE A 270 2.76 -15.24 -14.61
N ILE A 271 3.13 -16.50 -14.79
CA ILE A 271 2.49 -17.38 -15.78
C ILE A 271 1.31 -18.05 -15.09
N THR A 272 0.13 -17.99 -15.69
CA THR A 272 -1.06 -18.69 -15.21
C THR A 272 -1.62 -19.57 -16.31
N ASN A 273 -1.56 -20.88 -16.10
CA ASN A 273 -2.16 -21.88 -16.97
C ASN A 273 -3.58 -22.19 -16.49
N TYR A 274 -4.53 -22.21 -17.42
CA TYR A 274 -5.93 -22.52 -17.14
C TYR A 274 -6.27 -23.92 -17.64
N PHE A 275 -6.98 -24.68 -16.82
CA PHE A 275 -7.42 -26.04 -17.10
C PHE A 275 -8.91 -26.17 -16.81
N SER A 276 -9.62 -26.94 -17.62
CA SER A 276 -11.01 -27.34 -17.30
C SER A 276 -11.06 -28.36 -16.18
N SER A 277 -12.28 -28.64 -15.70
CA SER A 277 -12.53 -29.64 -14.65
C SER A 277 -12.08 -31.06 -15.02
N ASP A 278 -11.95 -31.37 -16.31
CA ASP A 278 -11.42 -32.61 -16.86
C ASP A 278 -9.88 -32.60 -17.06
N ALA A 279 -9.22 -31.54 -16.59
CA ALA A 279 -7.78 -31.28 -16.74
C ALA A 279 -7.29 -30.96 -18.15
N SER A 280 -8.18 -30.69 -19.12
CA SER A 280 -7.77 -30.20 -20.44
C SER A 280 -7.23 -28.77 -20.37
N TRP A 281 -6.09 -28.49 -21.00
CA TRP A 281 -5.49 -27.16 -21.02
C TRP A 281 -6.28 -26.20 -21.92
N LYS A 282 -6.55 -25.00 -21.41
CA LYS A 282 -7.38 -23.97 -22.06
C LYS A 282 -6.59 -22.77 -22.55
N GLY A 283 -5.31 -22.69 -22.20
CA GLY A 283 -4.43 -21.58 -22.54
C GLY A 283 -3.70 -21.02 -21.33
N ALA A 284 -2.79 -20.08 -21.60
CA ALA A 284 -1.96 -19.43 -20.59
C ALA A 284 -2.03 -17.91 -20.68
N TYR A 285 -1.91 -17.27 -19.52
CA TYR A 285 -1.68 -15.83 -19.40
C TYR A 285 -0.33 -15.58 -18.75
N ILE A 286 0.50 -14.76 -19.39
CA ILE A 286 1.72 -14.20 -18.81
C ILE A 286 1.38 -12.77 -18.39
N ASN A 287 1.06 -12.61 -17.10
CA ASN A 287 0.66 -11.31 -16.54
C ASN A 287 1.93 -10.53 -16.23
N ILE A 288 2.10 -9.32 -16.78
CA ILE A 288 3.25 -8.47 -16.48
C ILE A 288 2.98 -7.70 -15.18
N ASN A 289 3.78 -7.97 -14.16
CA ASN A 289 3.58 -7.42 -12.82
C ASN A 289 4.91 -7.12 -12.13
N THR A 290 4.85 -6.41 -11.02
CA THR A 290 6.02 -6.30 -10.14
C THR A 290 6.29 -7.63 -9.46
N PRO A 291 7.55 -7.94 -9.10
CA PRO A 291 7.89 -9.21 -8.48
C PRO A 291 7.00 -9.61 -7.31
N ILE A 292 6.56 -10.86 -7.35
CA ILE A 292 5.69 -11.48 -6.36
C ILE A 292 6.25 -11.38 -4.95
N GLU A 293 5.40 -11.02 -4.00
CA GLU A 293 5.68 -11.02 -2.57
C GLU A 293 4.77 -12.02 -1.86
N VAL A 294 5.35 -12.92 -1.06
CA VAL A 294 4.59 -13.90 -0.27
C VAL A 294 4.57 -13.45 1.18
N TYR A 295 3.43 -12.93 1.61
CA TYR A 295 3.12 -12.56 2.99
C TYR A 295 2.53 -13.75 3.77
N PRO A 296 2.50 -13.69 5.11
CA PRO A 296 1.93 -14.75 5.96
C PRO A 296 0.57 -15.31 5.54
N LYS A 297 -0.30 -14.44 5.00
CA LYS A 297 -1.68 -14.79 4.64
C LYS A 297 -2.04 -14.48 3.20
N ALA A 298 -1.11 -13.95 2.41
CA ALA A 298 -1.41 -13.46 1.07
C ALA A 298 -0.21 -13.53 0.14
N ILE A 299 -0.48 -13.79 -1.13
CA ILE A 299 0.41 -13.49 -2.24
C ILE A 299 0.01 -12.12 -2.78
N ARG A 300 0.97 -11.21 -2.94
CA ARG A 300 0.71 -9.84 -3.39
C ARG A 300 1.68 -9.42 -4.49
N TYR A 301 1.16 -8.70 -5.47
CA TYR A 301 1.92 -8.06 -6.54
C TYR A 301 1.14 -6.86 -7.10
N ILE A 302 1.85 -5.95 -7.76
CA ILE A 302 1.25 -4.87 -8.54
C ILE A 302 1.18 -5.31 -9.99
N ASP A 303 -0.02 -5.53 -10.47
CA ASP A 303 -0.30 -5.77 -11.88
C ASP A 303 -0.13 -4.48 -12.68
N LEU A 304 0.64 -4.57 -13.76
CA LEU A 304 0.93 -3.44 -14.64
C LEU A 304 -0.07 -3.35 -15.80
N GLU A 305 -1.13 -4.17 -15.75
CA GLU A 305 -2.27 -4.19 -16.67
C GLU A 305 -1.86 -4.51 -18.10
N VAL A 306 -0.82 -5.33 -18.28
CA VAL A 306 -0.39 -5.83 -19.58
C VAL A 306 -0.25 -7.34 -19.46
N ASP A 307 -0.88 -8.04 -20.40
CA ASP A 307 -0.92 -9.49 -20.41
C ASP A 307 -0.52 -10.03 -21.77
N ILE A 308 0.18 -11.16 -21.79
CA ILE A 308 0.41 -11.94 -23.02
C ILE A 308 -0.42 -13.22 -22.90
N CYS A 309 -1.36 -13.40 -23.82
CA CYS A 309 -2.22 -14.57 -23.89
C CYS A 309 -1.66 -15.57 -24.90
N VAL A 310 -1.63 -16.84 -24.53
CA VAL A 310 -1.23 -17.96 -25.39
C VAL A 310 -2.40 -18.93 -25.46
N SER A 311 -3.02 -19.01 -26.63
CA SER A 311 -4.21 -19.85 -26.85
C SER A 311 -3.85 -21.31 -27.15
N PRO A 312 -4.83 -22.24 -27.05
CA PRO A 312 -4.64 -23.64 -27.44
C PRO A 312 -4.28 -23.85 -28.92
N SER A 313 -4.60 -22.89 -29.80
CA SER A 313 -4.22 -22.96 -31.22
C SER A 313 -2.80 -22.47 -31.50
N GLY A 314 -2.07 -22.03 -30.47
CA GLY A 314 -0.75 -21.42 -30.60
C GLY A 314 -0.78 -19.92 -30.91
N GLU A 315 -1.96 -19.31 -31.04
CA GLU A 315 -2.08 -17.85 -31.24
C GLU A 315 -1.62 -17.10 -29.97
N VAL A 316 -0.76 -16.10 -30.17
CA VAL A 316 -0.22 -15.23 -29.11
C VAL A 316 -0.76 -13.81 -29.28
N LYS A 317 -1.30 -13.23 -28.21
CA LYS A 317 -1.83 -11.86 -28.19
C LYS A 317 -1.28 -11.06 -27.02
N VAL A 318 -0.83 -9.83 -27.27
CA VAL A 318 -0.55 -8.86 -26.20
C VAL A 318 -1.80 -8.03 -25.98
N LEU A 319 -2.27 -7.98 -24.73
CA LEU A 319 -3.45 -7.22 -24.35
C LEU A 319 -3.09 -5.96 -23.57
N ASP A 320 -4.02 -5.00 -23.61
CA ASP A 320 -4.05 -3.85 -22.70
C ASP A 320 -2.83 -2.90 -22.73
N MET A 321 -2.02 -2.93 -23.80
CA MET A 321 -0.96 -1.94 -24.04
C MET A 321 -1.48 -0.49 -24.01
N GLU A 322 -2.72 -0.25 -24.43
CA GLU A 322 -3.34 1.07 -24.33
C GLU A 322 -3.61 1.50 -22.87
N LYS A 323 -3.92 0.56 -21.96
CA LYS A 323 -4.10 0.87 -20.53
C LYS A 323 -2.77 1.34 -19.93
N LEU A 324 -1.68 0.67 -20.28
CA LEU A 324 -0.33 1.08 -19.91
C LEU A 324 0.00 2.51 -20.39
N GLN A 325 -0.29 2.81 -21.66
CA GLN A 325 -0.08 4.14 -22.24
C GLN A 325 -0.90 5.22 -21.50
N ARG A 326 -2.20 4.97 -21.26
CA ARG A 326 -3.06 5.88 -20.50
C ARG A 326 -2.57 6.08 -19.06
N ALA A 327 -2.05 5.03 -18.41
CA ALA A 327 -1.51 5.13 -17.07
C ALA A 327 -0.23 6.00 -17.03
N TYR A 328 0.61 5.92 -18.05
CA TYR A 328 1.77 6.80 -18.22
C TYR A 328 1.36 8.27 -18.46
N GLU A 329 0.45 8.52 -19.41
CA GLU A 329 -0.03 9.88 -19.74
C GLU A 329 -0.68 10.59 -18.56
N ARG A 330 -1.34 9.83 -17.67
CA ARG A 330 -1.96 10.35 -16.44
C ARG A 330 -0.96 10.52 -15.29
N GLY A 331 0.32 10.23 -15.49
CA GLY A 331 1.36 10.33 -14.47
C GLY A 331 1.26 9.28 -13.36
N ILE A 332 0.49 8.20 -13.57
CA ILE A 332 0.37 7.08 -12.61
C ILE A 332 1.64 6.23 -12.66
N LEU A 333 2.20 6.03 -13.86
CA LEU A 333 3.45 5.32 -14.07
C LEU A 333 4.56 6.31 -14.44
N SER A 334 5.77 6.08 -13.91
CA SER A 334 6.96 6.81 -14.35
C SER A 334 7.39 6.35 -15.75
N GLY A 335 8.04 7.25 -16.52
CA GLY A 335 8.60 6.89 -17.84
C GLY A 335 9.58 5.72 -17.77
N LYS A 336 10.42 5.66 -16.72
CA LYS A 336 11.34 4.53 -16.49
C LYS A 336 10.60 3.19 -16.35
N LEU A 337 9.47 3.19 -15.64
CA LEU A 337 8.67 1.98 -15.47
C LEU A 337 7.96 1.61 -16.77
N PHE A 338 7.38 2.57 -17.48
CA PHE A 338 6.76 2.36 -18.79
C PHE A 338 7.72 1.70 -19.78
N GLU A 339 8.92 2.26 -19.94
CA GLU A 339 9.95 1.69 -20.81
C GLU A 339 10.38 0.28 -20.38
N LYS A 340 10.48 0.04 -19.07
CA LYS A 340 10.83 -1.27 -18.53
C LYS A 340 9.77 -2.31 -18.89
N VAL A 341 8.49 -2.01 -18.73
CA VAL A 341 7.39 -2.91 -19.12
C VAL A 341 7.47 -3.22 -20.62
N GLY A 342 7.66 -2.20 -21.45
CA GLY A 342 7.82 -2.40 -22.90
C GLY A 342 9.00 -3.31 -23.27
N LYS A 343 10.13 -3.20 -22.56
CA LYS A 343 11.29 -4.10 -22.75
C LYS A 343 10.98 -5.53 -22.30
N ILE A 344 10.30 -5.71 -21.16
CA ILE A 344 9.90 -7.04 -20.67
C ILE A 344 9.01 -7.74 -21.70
N VAL A 345 7.98 -7.06 -22.19
CA VAL A 345 7.06 -7.62 -23.21
C VAL A 345 7.83 -8.06 -24.46
N LYS A 346 8.70 -7.18 -24.99
CA LYS A 346 9.53 -7.51 -26.17
C LYS A 346 10.44 -8.72 -25.92
N ASN A 347 11.06 -8.79 -24.75
CA ASN A 347 11.94 -9.90 -24.40
C ASN A 347 11.16 -11.21 -24.29
N LEU A 348 10.01 -11.21 -23.63
CA LEU A 348 9.19 -12.41 -23.47
C LEU A 348 8.70 -12.97 -24.80
N LEU A 349 8.34 -12.09 -25.75
CA LEU A 349 7.97 -12.47 -27.12
C LEU A 349 9.15 -13.03 -27.93
N ALA A 350 10.38 -12.67 -27.58
CA ALA A 350 11.59 -13.14 -28.27
C ALA A 350 12.22 -14.38 -27.62
N THR A 351 11.83 -14.73 -26.40
CA THR A 351 12.35 -15.91 -25.68
C THR A 351 11.60 -17.19 -26.03
N ASP A 352 12.25 -18.34 -25.80
CA ASP A 352 11.62 -19.66 -25.94
C ASP A 352 10.52 -19.93 -24.89
N LEU A 353 10.21 -18.99 -23.99
CA LEU A 353 9.21 -19.18 -22.95
C LEU A 353 7.85 -19.59 -23.52
N ILE A 354 7.40 -18.89 -24.58
CA ILE A 354 6.10 -19.19 -25.21
C ILE A 354 6.14 -20.57 -25.87
N GLN A 355 7.25 -20.91 -26.52
CA GLN A 355 7.44 -22.23 -27.13
C GLN A 355 7.45 -23.33 -26.08
N ASN A 356 8.09 -23.11 -24.93
CA ASN A 356 8.10 -24.04 -23.81
C ASN A 356 6.70 -24.22 -23.20
N ILE A 357 5.89 -23.15 -23.10
CA ILE A 357 4.50 -23.27 -22.67
C ILE A 357 3.72 -24.15 -23.65
N LEU A 358 3.83 -23.89 -24.95
CA LEU A 358 3.13 -24.67 -25.98
C LEU A 358 3.58 -26.14 -25.95
N ALA A 359 4.89 -26.41 -25.94
CA ALA A 359 5.45 -27.76 -25.93
C ALA A 359 5.10 -28.59 -24.68
N ASN A 360 4.73 -27.94 -23.57
CA ASN A 360 4.31 -28.64 -22.36
C ASN A 360 2.85 -29.11 -22.41
N PHE A 361 2.02 -28.58 -23.31
CA PHE A 361 0.56 -28.81 -23.32
C PHE A 361 -0.03 -29.16 -24.68
N ILE A 362 0.72 -28.96 -25.77
CA ILE A 362 0.41 -29.33 -27.16
C ILE A 362 1.49 -30.32 -27.60
#